data_AF-A0A8J5KGS6-F1
#
_entry.id   AF-A0A8J5KGS6-F1
#
_cell.length_a   1.000
_cell.length_b   1.000
_cell.length_c   1.000
_cell.angle_alpha   90.00
_cell.angle_beta   90.00
_cell.angle_gamma   90.00
#
_symmetry.space_group_name_H-M   'P 1'
#
loop_
_entity.id
_entity.type
_entity.pdbx_description
1 polymer ?
#
loop_
_entity_poly.entity_id
_entity_poly.type
_entity_poly.pdbx_seq_one_letter_code
_entity_poly.pdbx_strand_id
1 'polypeptide(L)'
;MPSFLGYSPAVRRNESRHQPPAAASSSFLTASSTVASRIACDERANEKMTLLCVPLVSKTVEQMVADAVAAKARGADIVEIRLDHLSDFDAVRDLPLLLRSRPLPALVTYRSFLVTYRPKWEGGEYEGDDKVRFDALCLAMELGAEYVDIELKVAENFVKLISGKKPESFKLIVSSHNYQTTPSSEELSGLVATIQAVGADIVKIATTAVDIVDVTRMFQVIVHCQVPMIGLVMGERGLISRLLCSKFGGYLTFGTLDSGKESAPGQPTISDLLNVYNIRQIGEDTKVYGIIGKPVGHSKGPILHNAAFKSVGFNAVYVPLLVDDLENFLNAYSSPDFAGFSCTIPHKEAALRCCDEVDPIAKAIGAVNTIVKRASDGKLIGYNTDYVGAISAIEDGLRGLRGGKDEIGSPLAGKIFVVIGAGGAGKALAYGAKAKGAKVVIANRTFERAKELANLMGAQALTLAELENFHPENGMILANTTSIGMQPNVNQTPVSKQALRWYSLVFDAVYTPKVTTLLREAQESGATVVSGLEMFIRQAMGQFELFTNLPGQLFNPVSYFDMLCIFKGASYNFFFFFLQLLKSFCAIFWHNTHKMVCFL
;
A
#
# COMPACT_ATOMS: atom_id res chain seq x y z
N MET A 1 54.95 -15.92 51.95
CA MET A 1 54.88 -16.19 53.40
C MET A 1 54.05 -15.09 54.05
N PRO A 2 53.15 -15.42 54.99
CA PRO A 2 52.11 -16.47 54.97
C PRO A 2 50.72 -15.83 55.28
N SER A 3 49.55 -16.47 55.33
CA SER A 3 49.09 -17.81 55.77
C SER A 3 47.61 -18.02 55.30
N PHE A 4 47.21 -19.12 54.64
CA PHE A 4 46.70 -20.42 55.16
C PHE A 4 45.34 -20.31 55.91
N LEU A 5 44.24 -21.04 55.63
CA LEU A 5 43.93 -22.46 55.33
C LEU A 5 42.67 -22.52 54.40
N GLY A 6 42.31 -23.52 53.58
CA GLY A 6 42.60 -24.96 53.50
C GLY A 6 41.30 -25.77 53.70
N TYR A 7 40.77 -26.44 52.66
CA TYR A 7 40.21 -27.83 52.66
C TYR A 7 39.40 -28.17 51.39
N SER A 8 39.79 -29.26 50.73
CA SER A 8 39.12 -30.13 49.73
C SER A 8 39.63 -31.56 50.03
N PRO A 9 39.03 -32.73 49.68
CA PRO A 9 38.72 -33.13 48.29
C PRO A 9 37.65 -34.24 48.04
N ALA A 10 37.30 -34.45 46.76
CA ALA A 10 37.07 -35.76 46.10
C ALA A 10 36.68 -35.47 44.61
N VAL A 11 37.54 -35.59 43.58
CA VAL A 11 38.23 -36.73 42.92
C VAL A 11 37.32 -37.77 42.26
N ARG A 12 37.27 -37.75 40.92
CA ARG A 12 37.63 -38.82 39.94
C ARG A 12 37.56 -38.20 38.52
N ARG A 13 38.69 -37.99 37.81
CA ARG A 13 39.39 -38.89 36.82
C ARG A 13 38.49 -39.31 35.64
N ASN A 14 38.87 -39.26 34.36
CA ASN A 14 40.14 -38.93 33.68
C ASN A 14 39.90 -38.73 32.15
N GLU A 15 40.67 -37.82 31.54
CA GLU A 15 41.40 -37.87 30.24
C GLU A 15 40.81 -38.70 29.07
N SER A 16 40.48 -38.17 27.87
CA SER A 16 41.21 -37.42 26.82
C SER A 16 42.01 -38.26 25.79
N ARG A 17 41.69 -38.01 24.50
CA ARG A 17 42.50 -38.09 23.25
C ARG A 17 42.74 -39.45 22.55
N HIS A 18 42.22 -39.60 21.32
CA HIS A 18 42.98 -39.52 20.04
C HIS A 18 42.11 -39.86 18.79
N GLN A 19 42.28 -39.09 17.70
CA GLN A 19 41.85 -39.33 16.29
C GLN A 19 42.68 -40.47 15.63
N PRO A 20 42.48 -40.99 14.37
CA PRO A 20 41.85 -40.42 13.13
C PRO A 20 41.08 -41.48 12.26
N PRO A 21 41.03 -41.46 10.89
CA PRO A 21 39.96 -40.88 10.05
C PRO A 21 39.25 -41.87 9.06
N ALA A 22 38.23 -41.33 8.36
CA ALA A 22 37.64 -41.74 7.06
C ALA A 22 36.71 -42.98 6.97
N ALA A 23 35.49 -42.77 6.44
CA ALA A 23 34.96 -43.42 5.23
C ALA A 23 33.46 -43.10 5.04
N ALA A 24 33.08 -42.87 3.78
CA ALA A 24 31.71 -42.69 3.34
C ALA A 24 30.98 -44.03 3.21
N SER A 25 29.70 -44.11 3.62
CA SER A 25 28.71 -45.00 2.98
C SER A 25 27.28 -44.60 3.36
N SER A 26 26.44 -44.60 2.33
CA SER A 26 25.01 -44.36 2.24
C SER A 26 24.12 -45.15 3.20
N SER A 27 22.99 -44.56 3.61
CA SER A 27 21.72 -45.28 3.74
C SER A 27 20.52 -44.35 3.52
N PHE A 28 19.82 -44.61 2.42
CA PHE A 28 18.46 -44.18 2.13
C PHE A 28 17.49 -44.58 3.26
N LEU A 29 16.39 -43.82 3.36
CA LEU A 29 15.11 -44.08 4.06
C LEU A 29 14.83 -43.14 5.25
N THR A 30 14.08 -42.06 4.98
CA THR A 30 12.73 -41.79 5.53
C THR A 30 12.25 -40.42 5.02
N ALA A 31 11.74 -40.38 3.78
CA ALA A 31 11.12 -39.19 3.17
C ALA A 31 9.58 -39.14 3.37
N SER A 32 9.04 -39.92 4.31
CA SER A 32 7.59 -40.08 4.48
C SER A 32 7.00 -39.25 5.62
N SER A 33 7.80 -38.72 6.54
CA SER A 33 7.31 -37.98 7.72
C SER A 33 7.23 -36.47 7.53
N THR A 34 7.87 -35.91 6.50
CA THR A 34 7.93 -34.46 6.25
C THR A 34 6.86 -33.93 5.30
N VAL A 35 6.24 -34.80 4.50
CA VAL A 35 5.17 -34.41 3.56
C VAL A 35 3.83 -34.32 4.29
N ALA A 36 3.50 -35.30 5.14
CA ALA A 36 2.27 -35.27 5.94
C ALA A 36 2.27 -34.13 6.99
N SER A 37 3.43 -33.80 7.58
CA SER A 37 3.55 -32.67 8.50
C SER A 37 3.47 -31.32 7.80
N ARG A 38 3.91 -31.22 6.53
CA ARG A 38 3.75 -30.02 5.70
C ARG A 38 2.30 -29.87 5.23
N ILE A 39 1.65 -30.94 4.80
CA ILE A 39 0.23 -30.93 4.38
C ILE A 39 -0.68 -30.58 5.58
N ALA A 40 -0.44 -31.13 6.77
CA ALA A 40 -1.21 -30.77 7.97
C ALA A 40 -0.93 -29.36 8.50
N CYS A 41 0.21 -28.76 8.14
CA CYS A 41 0.54 -27.36 8.42
C CYS A 41 -0.09 -26.41 7.37
N ASP A 42 -0.20 -26.86 6.12
CA ASP A 42 -0.88 -26.17 5.01
C ASP A 42 -2.41 -26.17 5.19
N GLU A 43 -2.99 -27.28 5.65
CA GLU A 43 -4.43 -27.39 5.93
C GLU A 43 -4.86 -26.53 7.12
N ARG A 44 -4.03 -26.40 8.16
CA ARG A 44 -4.28 -25.46 9.28
C ARG A 44 -4.02 -24.00 8.90
N ALA A 45 -3.12 -23.73 7.96
CA ALA A 45 -2.89 -22.37 7.45
C ALA A 45 -4.09 -21.87 6.62
N ASN A 46 -4.83 -22.79 5.99
CA ASN A 46 -5.98 -22.47 5.13
C ASN A 46 -7.24 -22.03 5.91
N GLU A 47 -7.36 -22.35 7.20
CA GLU A 47 -8.52 -21.97 8.04
C GLU A 47 -8.49 -20.51 8.54
N LYS A 48 -7.36 -19.81 8.44
CA LYS A 48 -7.16 -18.45 9.00
C LYS A 48 -7.03 -17.32 7.97
N MET A 49 -7.18 -17.61 6.68
CA MET A 49 -7.00 -16.60 5.64
C MET A 49 -8.26 -15.72 5.49
N THR A 50 -8.10 -14.40 5.59
CA THR A 50 -9.17 -13.44 5.25
C THR A 50 -9.65 -13.68 3.82
N LEU A 51 -10.96 -13.80 3.66
CA LEU A 51 -11.59 -14.00 2.37
C LEU A 51 -11.73 -12.67 1.61
N LEU A 52 -11.47 -12.72 0.31
CA LEU A 52 -11.62 -11.62 -0.61
C LEU A 52 -12.95 -11.69 -1.33
N CYS A 53 -13.88 -10.81 -0.96
CA CYS A 53 -15.21 -10.75 -1.54
C CYS A 53 -15.32 -9.66 -2.62
N VAL A 54 -15.95 -10.01 -3.74
CA VAL A 54 -16.24 -9.06 -4.81
C VAL A 54 -17.74 -8.76 -4.85
N PRO A 55 -18.17 -7.50 -4.64
CA PRO A 55 -19.58 -7.12 -4.77
C PRO A 55 -19.98 -7.05 -6.25
N LEU A 56 -21.11 -7.67 -6.58
CA LEU A 56 -21.74 -7.67 -7.89
C LEU A 56 -22.92 -6.67 -7.85
N VAL A 57 -22.74 -5.52 -8.50
CA VAL A 57 -23.66 -4.37 -8.46
C VAL A 57 -24.36 -4.09 -9.80
N SER A 58 -24.24 -5.02 -10.74
CA SER A 58 -24.78 -4.94 -12.10
C SER A 58 -26.32 -4.95 -12.09
N LYS A 59 -26.94 -4.32 -13.08
CA LYS A 59 -28.41 -4.10 -13.10
C LYS A 59 -29.23 -5.29 -13.63
N THR A 60 -28.58 -6.28 -14.24
CA THR A 60 -29.23 -7.46 -14.83
C THR A 60 -28.58 -8.76 -14.37
N VAL A 61 -29.35 -9.85 -14.39
CA VAL A 61 -28.90 -11.19 -13.97
C VAL A 61 -27.75 -11.68 -14.85
N GLU A 62 -27.85 -11.50 -16.17
CA GLU A 62 -26.83 -11.95 -17.13
C GLU A 62 -25.49 -11.28 -16.86
N GLN A 63 -25.51 -9.97 -16.59
CA GLN A 63 -24.31 -9.22 -16.29
C GLN A 63 -23.74 -9.59 -14.91
N MET A 64 -24.57 -9.85 -13.91
CA MET A 64 -24.10 -10.34 -12.60
C MET A 64 -23.42 -11.70 -12.73
N VAL A 65 -23.98 -12.63 -13.52
CA VAL A 65 -23.35 -13.92 -13.80
C VAL A 65 -22.00 -13.72 -14.48
N ALA A 66 -21.92 -12.87 -15.51
CA ALA A 66 -20.65 -12.56 -16.18
C ALA A 66 -19.62 -11.91 -15.23
N ASP A 67 -20.06 -10.98 -14.39
CA ASP A 67 -19.22 -10.31 -13.39
C ASP A 67 -18.72 -11.32 -12.33
N ALA A 68 -19.51 -12.33 -11.95
CA ALA A 68 -19.09 -13.41 -11.06
C ALA A 68 -17.98 -14.27 -11.69
N VAL A 69 -18.09 -14.60 -12.98
CA VAL A 69 -17.02 -15.31 -13.71
C VAL A 69 -15.74 -14.47 -13.75
N ALA A 70 -15.87 -13.17 -14.02
CA ALA A 70 -14.74 -12.25 -14.02
C ALA A 70 -14.08 -12.13 -12.63
N ALA A 71 -14.88 -12.08 -11.55
CA ALA A 71 -14.39 -12.02 -10.18
C ALA A 71 -13.53 -13.25 -9.84
N LYS A 72 -14.00 -14.44 -10.20
CA LYS A 72 -13.24 -15.69 -10.04
C LYS A 72 -11.94 -15.68 -10.84
N ALA A 73 -12.00 -15.28 -12.11
CA ALA A 73 -10.81 -15.19 -12.96
C ALA A 73 -9.74 -14.22 -12.40
N ARG A 74 -10.18 -13.23 -11.60
CA ARG A 74 -9.31 -12.25 -10.93
C ARG A 74 -8.89 -12.64 -9.51
N GLY A 75 -9.26 -13.83 -9.02
CA GLY A 75 -8.79 -14.39 -7.75
C GLY A 75 -9.63 -14.03 -6.52
N ALA A 76 -10.91 -13.68 -6.70
CA ALA A 76 -11.86 -13.46 -5.60
C ALA A 76 -12.21 -14.79 -4.92
N ASP A 77 -12.34 -14.80 -3.58
CA ASP A 77 -12.80 -15.92 -2.71
C ASP A 77 -14.31 -16.12 -2.73
N ILE A 78 -15.02 -15.01 -2.70
CA ILE A 78 -16.46 -14.96 -2.58
C ILE A 78 -16.98 -13.88 -3.52
N VAL A 79 -18.19 -14.04 -4.02
CA VAL A 79 -18.95 -12.95 -4.65
C VAL A 79 -20.13 -12.57 -3.78
N GLU A 80 -20.37 -11.26 -3.60
CA GLU A 80 -21.57 -10.72 -2.96
C GLU A 80 -22.58 -10.33 -4.05
N ILE A 81 -23.68 -11.05 -4.15
CA ILE A 81 -24.80 -10.73 -5.04
C ILE A 81 -25.66 -9.67 -4.34
N ARG A 82 -25.63 -8.44 -4.85
CA ARG A 82 -26.47 -7.33 -4.36
C ARG A 82 -27.83 -7.32 -5.06
N LEU A 83 -28.78 -8.12 -4.55
CA LEU A 83 -30.11 -8.24 -5.14
C LEU A 83 -30.84 -6.89 -5.26
N ASP A 84 -30.55 -5.96 -4.35
CA ASP A 84 -31.09 -4.60 -4.38
C ASP A 84 -30.66 -3.79 -5.61
N HIS A 85 -29.57 -4.17 -6.30
CA HIS A 85 -29.12 -3.49 -7.51
C HIS A 85 -29.82 -3.96 -8.78
N LEU A 86 -30.53 -5.09 -8.79
CA LEU A 86 -31.23 -5.60 -9.97
C LEU A 86 -32.50 -4.78 -10.23
N SER A 87 -32.69 -4.33 -11.49
CA SER A 87 -33.81 -3.43 -11.83
C SER A 87 -35.16 -4.14 -11.98
N ASP A 88 -35.17 -5.39 -12.43
CA ASP A 88 -36.37 -6.23 -12.58
C ASP A 88 -36.08 -7.59 -11.94
N PHE A 89 -36.18 -7.68 -10.62
CA PHE A 89 -35.83 -8.89 -9.87
C PHE A 89 -37.08 -9.68 -9.47
N ASP A 90 -37.12 -10.95 -9.86
CA ASP A 90 -38.05 -11.95 -9.34
C ASP A 90 -37.25 -13.09 -8.71
N ALA A 91 -37.44 -13.31 -7.41
CA ALA A 91 -36.63 -14.27 -6.65
C ALA A 91 -36.74 -15.71 -7.18
N VAL A 92 -37.92 -16.12 -7.64
CA VAL A 92 -38.16 -17.49 -8.12
C VAL A 92 -37.54 -17.70 -9.50
N ARG A 93 -37.60 -16.68 -10.36
CA ARG A 93 -37.02 -16.68 -11.71
C ARG A 93 -35.50 -16.57 -11.66
N ASP A 94 -34.96 -15.65 -10.87
CA ASP A 94 -33.59 -15.15 -11.03
C ASP A 94 -32.57 -15.81 -10.11
N LEU A 95 -32.93 -16.16 -8.87
CA LEU A 95 -31.99 -16.81 -7.95
C LEU A 95 -31.47 -18.16 -8.48
N PRO A 96 -32.30 -19.03 -9.12
CA PRO A 96 -31.79 -20.24 -9.74
C PRO A 96 -30.74 -19.95 -10.81
N LEU A 97 -30.89 -18.89 -11.61
CA LEU A 97 -29.93 -18.51 -12.64
C LEU A 97 -28.62 -18.01 -12.03
N LEU A 98 -28.69 -17.16 -11.01
CA LEU A 98 -27.53 -16.62 -10.29
C LEU A 98 -26.74 -17.73 -9.56
N LEU A 99 -27.41 -18.74 -9.00
CA LEU A 99 -26.79 -19.77 -8.16
C LEU A 99 -26.42 -21.06 -8.92
N ARG A 100 -27.16 -21.45 -9.99
CA ARG A 100 -26.91 -22.68 -10.78
C ARG A 100 -25.92 -22.50 -11.92
N SER A 101 -25.77 -21.31 -12.49
CA SER A 101 -24.87 -21.02 -13.62
C SER A 101 -23.40 -21.01 -13.18
N ARG A 102 -22.89 -22.17 -12.73
CA ARG A 102 -21.53 -22.35 -12.21
C ARG A 102 -20.61 -22.83 -13.35
N PRO A 103 -19.63 -22.04 -13.85
CA PRO A 103 -18.94 -22.37 -15.10
C PRO A 103 -17.86 -23.46 -15.11
N LEU A 104 -17.58 -24.23 -14.04
CA LEU A 104 -16.37 -25.07 -14.01
C LEU A 104 -16.51 -26.42 -13.27
N PRO A 105 -16.09 -27.53 -13.92
CA PRO A 105 -15.57 -28.72 -13.26
C PRO A 105 -14.05 -28.94 -13.47
N ALA A 106 -13.46 -29.71 -12.54
CA ALA A 106 -12.08 -30.22 -12.41
C ALA A 106 -11.01 -29.33 -11.71
N LEU A 107 -10.72 -29.73 -10.45
CA LEU A 107 -9.57 -29.37 -9.58
C LEU A 107 -9.28 -27.87 -9.34
N VAL A 108 -10.05 -27.27 -8.43
CA VAL A 108 -9.66 -26.94 -7.04
C VAL A 108 -10.81 -26.08 -6.47
N THR A 109 -11.25 -26.47 -5.28
CA THR A 109 -12.34 -25.97 -4.44
C THR A 109 -12.58 -24.46 -4.53
N TYR A 110 -13.75 -24.06 -5.03
CA TYR A 110 -14.18 -22.66 -4.94
C TYR A 110 -15.70 -22.55 -5.02
N ARG A 111 -16.37 -22.55 -3.86
CA ARG A 111 -17.82 -22.45 -3.68
C ARG A 111 -18.12 -21.62 -2.44
N SER A 112 -18.51 -20.36 -2.63
CA SER A 112 -19.03 -19.48 -1.58
C SER A 112 -19.70 -18.26 -2.24
N PHE A 113 -21.03 -18.20 -2.17
CA PHE A 113 -21.85 -17.06 -2.57
C PHE A 113 -22.39 -16.35 -1.32
N LEU A 114 -22.27 -15.02 -1.31
CA LEU A 114 -22.91 -14.14 -0.33
C LEU A 114 -24.10 -13.46 -0.99
N VAL A 115 -25.30 -13.66 -0.46
CA VAL A 115 -26.50 -12.96 -0.94
C VAL A 115 -26.87 -11.85 0.03
N THR A 116 -26.99 -10.63 -0.50
CA THR A 116 -27.35 -9.42 0.25
C THR A 116 -28.54 -8.76 -0.46
N TYR A 117 -29.65 -8.54 0.25
CA TYR A 117 -30.80 -7.79 -0.27
C TYR A 117 -31.07 -6.58 0.62
N ARG A 118 -30.38 -5.48 0.32
CA ARG A 118 -30.21 -4.37 1.26
C ARG A 118 -31.28 -3.28 1.09
N PRO A 119 -32.00 -2.90 2.16
CA PRO A 119 -33.01 -1.84 2.12
C PRO A 119 -32.40 -0.43 2.15
N LYS A 120 -33.14 0.57 1.64
CA LYS A 120 -32.69 1.98 1.63
C LYS A 120 -32.34 2.55 2.99
N TRP A 121 -33.04 2.13 4.05
CA TRP A 121 -32.76 2.60 5.41
C TRP A 121 -31.43 2.09 5.97
N GLU A 122 -30.80 1.10 5.34
CA GLU A 122 -29.45 0.60 5.65
C GLU A 122 -28.49 0.79 4.46
N GLY A 123 -28.71 1.83 3.66
CA GLY A 123 -27.83 2.25 2.56
C GLY A 123 -27.79 1.31 1.34
N GLY A 124 -28.81 0.48 1.14
CA GLY A 124 -29.05 -0.24 -0.12
C GLY A 124 -30.06 0.46 -1.03
N GLU A 125 -30.53 -0.24 -2.05
CA GLU A 125 -31.47 0.31 -3.05
C GLU A 125 -32.92 -0.22 -2.90
N TYR A 126 -33.16 -1.24 -2.06
CA TYR A 126 -34.49 -1.86 -1.94
C TYR A 126 -35.51 -1.00 -1.17
N GLU A 127 -36.71 -0.88 -1.75
CA GLU A 127 -37.92 -0.35 -1.13
C GLU A 127 -39.04 -1.39 -1.25
N GLY A 128 -39.64 -1.79 -0.12
CA GLY A 128 -40.72 -2.77 -0.11
C GLY A 128 -40.93 -3.43 1.25
N ASP A 129 -41.76 -4.47 1.28
CA ASP A 129 -42.08 -5.27 2.48
C ASP A 129 -40.94 -6.24 2.82
N ASP A 130 -40.51 -6.23 4.09
CA ASP A 130 -39.52 -7.16 4.62
C ASP A 130 -39.92 -8.63 4.40
N LYS A 131 -41.23 -8.95 4.32
CA LYS A 131 -41.67 -10.32 4.03
C LYS A 131 -41.16 -10.81 2.66
N VAL A 132 -41.29 -9.99 1.61
CA VAL A 132 -40.84 -10.35 0.25
C VAL A 132 -39.32 -10.54 0.23
N ARG A 133 -38.62 -9.67 0.95
CA ARG A 133 -37.17 -9.73 1.12
C ARG A 133 -36.72 -10.99 1.84
N PHE A 134 -37.39 -11.34 2.94
CA PHE A 134 -37.11 -12.56 3.71
C PHE A 134 -37.39 -13.80 2.89
N ASP A 135 -38.51 -13.85 2.17
CA ASP A 135 -38.87 -14.96 1.29
C ASP A 135 -37.76 -15.18 0.23
N ALA A 136 -37.20 -14.11 -0.35
CA ALA A 136 -36.08 -14.20 -1.28
C ALA A 136 -34.79 -14.73 -0.63
N LEU A 137 -34.46 -14.28 0.59
CA LEU A 137 -33.27 -14.74 1.32
C LEU A 137 -33.40 -16.20 1.78
N CYS A 138 -34.58 -16.62 2.21
CA CYS A 138 -34.88 -18.03 2.51
C CYS A 138 -34.75 -18.88 1.25
N LEU A 139 -35.28 -18.43 0.11
CA LEU A 139 -35.14 -19.13 -1.15
C LEU A 139 -33.67 -19.25 -1.58
N ALA A 140 -32.86 -18.21 -1.39
CA ALA A 140 -31.41 -18.27 -1.66
C ALA A 140 -30.71 -19.34 -0.80
N MET A 141 -31.05 -19.43 0.49
CA MET A 141 -30.56 -20.48 1.40
C MET A 141 -30.99 -21.88 0.91
N GLU A 142 -32.26 -22.06 0.55
CA GLU A 142 -32.80 -23.34 0.04
C GLU A 142 -32.17 -23.77 -1.28
N LEU A 143 -31.81 -22.81 -2.14
CA LEU A 143 -31.10 -23.03 -3.40
C LEU A 143 -29.59 -23.26 -3.23
N GLY A 144 -29.09 -23.24 -1.98
CA GLY A 144 -27.73 -23.63 -1.64
C GLY A 144 -26.71 -22.49 -1.65
N ALA A 145 -27.13 -21.25 -1.34
CA ALA A 145 -26.20 -20.19 -0.99
C ALA A 145 -25.44 -20.54 0.30
N GLU A 146 -24.13 -20.29 0.36
CA GLU A 146 -23.31 -20.55 1.55
C GLU A 146 -23.47 -19.45 2.60
N TYR A 147 -23.79 -18.22 2.19
CA TYR A 147 -23.98 -17.09 3.09
C TYR A 147 -25.17 -16.22 2.71
N VAL A 148 -25.87 -15.72 3.73
CA VAL A 148 -26.84 -14.62 3.61
C VAL A 148 -26.48 -13.53 4.62
N ASP A 149 -26.53 -12.27 4.16
CA ASP A 149 -26.42 -11.08 5.01
C ASP A 149 -27.82 -10.56 5.37
N ILE A 150 -28.09 -10.38 6.67
CA ILE A 150 -29.29 -9.74 7.19
C ILE A 150 -28.94 -8.60 8.16
N GLU A 151 -29.66 -7.48 8.07
CA GLU A 151 -29.43 -6.31 8.91
C GLU A 151 -29.88 -6.57 10.36
N LEU A 152 -29.09 -6.13 11.34
CA LEU A 152 -29.32 -6.36 12.77
C LEU A 152 -30.75 -6.00 13.22
N LYS A 153 -31.29 -4.89 12.73
CA LYS A 153 -32.61 -4.37 13.12
C LYS A 153 -33.75 -5.39 12.93
N VAL A 154 -33.60 -6.30 11.97
CA VAL A 154 -34.64 -7.26 11.58
C VAL A 154 -34.16 -8.71 11.68
N ALA A 155 -32.92 -8.92 12.11
CA ALA A 155 -32.27 -10.22 12.20
C ALA A 155 -33.00 -11.18 13.16
N GLU A 156 -33.55 -10.71 14.28
CA GLU A 156 -34.32 -11.58 15.20
C GLU A 156 -35.54 -12.22 14.52
N ASN A 157 -36.23 -11.48 13.65
CA ASN A 157 -37.40 -11.98 12.94
C ASN A 157 -36.99 -13.01 11.88
N PHE A 158 -35.89 -12.74 11.17
CA PHE A 158 -35.35 -13.65 10.17
C PHE A 158 -34.82 -14.95 10.79
N VAL A 159 -34.10 -14.87 11.91
CA VAL A 159 -33.59 -16.04 12.64
C VAL A 159 -34.74 -16.94 13.12
N LYS A 160 -35.84 -16.35 13.61
CA LYS A 160 -37.05 -17.11 13.97
C LYS A 160 -37.64 -17.86 12.75
N LEU A 161 -37.62 -17.24 11.57
CA LEU A 161 -38.17 -17.81 10.33
C LEU A 161 -37.37 -19.01 9.81
N ILE A 162 -36.04 -18.97 9.92
CA ILE A 162 -35.12 -20.03 9.45
C ILE A 162 -34.78 -21.06 10.52
N SER A 163 -35.28 -20.89 11.75
CA SER A 163 -35.03 -21.81 12.86
C SER A 163 -35.40 -23.25 12.51
N GLY A 164 -34.46 -24.17 12.71
CA GLY A 164 -34.61 -25.59 12.36
C GLY A 164 -34.55 -25.92 10.86
N LYS A 165 -34.38 -24.93 9.98
CA LYS A 165 -34.29 -25.10 8.51
C LYS A 165 -32.89 -24.85 7.94
N LYS A 166 -31.97 -24.36 8.78
CA LYS A 166 -30.62 -23.96 8.39
C LYS A 166 -29.76 -25.18 7.98
N PRO A 167 -29.27 -25.27 6.73
CA PRO A 167 -28.30 -26.30 6.34
C PRO A 167 -26.96 -26.15 7.07
N GLU A 168 -26.24 -27.24 7.32
CA GLU A 168 -24.92 -27.19 7.99
C GLU A 168 -23.88 -26.36 7.23
N SER A 169 -23.96 -26.33 5.90
CA SER A 169 -23.04 -25.56 5.04
C SER A 169 -23.36 -24.06 4.96
N PHE A 170 -24.46 -23.61 5.57
CA PHE A 170 -24.91 -22.22 5.50
C PHE A 170 -24.48 -21.44 6.73
N LYS A 171 -24.03 -20.20 6.52
CA LYS A 171 -23.71 -19.24 7.59
C LYS A 171 -24.51 -17.95 7.44
N LEU A 172 -25.11 -17.50 8.54
CA LEU A 172 -25.79 -16.23 8.64
C LEU A 172 -24.80 -15.13 9.06
N ILE A 173 -24.65 -14.14 8.19
CA ILE A 173 -24.00 -12.87 8.52
C ILE A 173 -25.08 -11.93 9.03
N VAL A 174 -24.87 -11.36 10.21
CA VAL A 174 -25.73 -10.28 10.72
C VAL A 174 -24.91 -9.00 10.73
N SER A 175 -25.45 -7.97 10.07
CA SER A 175 -24.70 -6.75 9.77
C SER A 175 -25.28 -5.49 10.39
N SER A 176 -24.41 -4.53 10.71
CA SER A 176 -24.75 -3.20 11.17
C SER A 176 -23.87 -2.15 10.49
N HIS A 177 -24.49 -1.06 10.03
CA HIS A 177 -23.81 0.01 9.31
C HIS A 177 -23.96 1.34 10.05
N ASN A 178 -22.85 1.99 10.36
CA ASN A 178 -22.81 3.35 10.86
C ASN A 178 -22.19 4.25 9.79
N TYR A 179 -23.03 5.05 9.16
CA TYR A 179 -22.62 5.92 8.07
C TYR A 179 -22.02 7.25 8.54
N GLN A 180 -22.12 7.57 9.83
CA GLN A 180 -21.75 8.86 10.39
C GLN A 180 -20.34 8.83 11.00
N THR A 181 -20.06 7.84 11.84
CA THR A 181 -18.83 7.80 12.65
C THR A 181 -18.40 6.37 12.94
N THR A 182 -17.27 6.23 13.65
CA THR A 182 -16.88 4.98 14.30
C THR A 182 -17.06 5.15 15.81
N PRO A 183 -17.96 4.38 16.47
CA PRO A 183 -18.16 4.45 17.92
C PRO A 183 -16.91 4.10 18.74
N SER A 184 -16.99 4.26 20.06
CA SER A 184 -15.95 3.80 20.98
C SER A 184 -15.77 2.27 20.94
N SER A 185 -14.62 1.77 21.38
CA SER A 185 -14.35 0.33 21.44
C SER A 185 -15.35 -0.41 22.36
N GLU A 186 -15.86 0.25 23.40
CA GLU A 186 -16.88 -0.28 24.30
C GLU A 186 -18.23 -0.44 23.58
N GLU A 187 -18.69 0.62 22.89
CA GLU A 187 -19.93 0.57 22.10
C GLU A 187 -19.85 -0.46 20.96
N LEU A 188 -18.69 -0.54 20.28
CA LEU A 188 -18.46 -1.57 19.26
C LEU A 188 -18.49 -2.98 19.85
N SER A 189 -17.90 -3.20 21.02
CA SER A 189 -17.93 -4.50 21.70
C SER A 189 -19.34 -4.87 22.15
N GLY A 190 -20.12 -3.90 22.64
CA GLY A 190 -21.55 -4.09 22.95
C GLY A 190 -22.37 -4.42 21.71
N LEU A 191 -22.04 -3.82 20.56
CA LEU A 191 -22.67 -4.13 19.28
C LEU A 191 -22.33 -5.55 18.81
N VAL A 192 -21.07 -6.00 18.97
CA VAL A 192 -20.66 -7.39 18.71
C VAL A 192 -21.51 -8.35 19.55
N ALA A 193 -21.63 -8.11 20.87
CA ALA A 193 -22.42 -8.95 21.77
C ALA A 193 -23.91 -8.99 21.38
N THR A 194 -24.46 -7.84 20.97
CA THR A 194 -25.85 -7.75 20.48
C THR A 194 -26.04 -8.59 19.22
N ILE A 195 -25.13 -8.48 18.25
CA ILE A 195 -25.20 -9.26 17.00
C ILE A 195 -25.08 -10.76 17.28
N GLN A 196 -24.19 -11.16 18.19
CA GLN A 196 -24.04 -12.57 18.62
C GLN A 196 -25.31 -13.10 19.29
N ALA A 197 -25.94 -12.32 20.16
CA ALA A 197 -27.13 -12.73 20.90
C ALA A 197 -28.33 -13.04 19.98
N VAL A 198 -28.37 -12.42 18.79
CA VAL A 198 -29.40 -12.71 17.77
C VAL A 198 -29.22 -14.09 17.10
N GLY A 199 -28.03 -14.70 17.22
CA GLY A 199 -27.72 -16.00 16.62
C GLY A 199 -26.94 -15.92 15.31
N ALA A 200 -26.15 -14.86 15.11
CA ALA A 200 -25.26 -14.71 13.97
C ALA A 200 -24.11 -15.74 14.00
N ASP A 201 -23.78 -16.33 12.84
CA ASP A 201 -22.55 -17.12 12.70
C ASP A 201 -21.33 -16.22 12.48
N ILE A 202 -21.56 -15.07 11.86
CA ILE A 202 -20.54 -14.08 11.50
C ILE A 202 -21.07 -12.69 11.83
N VAL A 203 -20.28 -11.92 12.57
CA VAL A 203 -20.59 -10.54 12.92
C VAL A 203 -20.08 -9.62 11.81
N LYS A 204 -20.89 -8.71 11.29
CA LYS A 204 -20.45 -7.69 10.32
C LYS A 204 -20.72 -6.28 10.85
N ILE A 205 -19.67 -5.49 11.03
CA ILE A 205 -19.78 -4.10 11.46
C ILE A 205 -19.02 -3.23 10.45
N ALA A 206 -19.74 -2.28 9.85
CA ALA A 206 -19.16 -1.29 8.96
C ALA A 206 -19.41 0.12 9.52
N THR A 207 -18.35 0.85 9.83
CA THR A 207 -18.44 2.24 10.36
C THR A 207 -17.89 3.25 9.36
N THR A 208 -17.90 4.54 9.68
CA THR A 208 -17.28 5.60 8.87
C THR A 208 -16.09 6.21 9.58
N ALA A 209 -14.96 6.38 8.88
CA ALA A 209 -13.80 7.10 9.41
C ALA A 209 -14.01 8.61 9.27
N VAL A 210 -14.06 9.30 10.41
CA VAL A 210 -13.91 10.76 10.48
C VAL A 210 -12.44 11.14 10.52
N ASP A 211 -11.65 10.35 11.24
CA ASP A 211 -10.18 10.40 11.29
C ASP A 211 -9.59 9.01 11.02
N ILE A 212 -8.36 8.92 10.53
CA ILE A 212 -7.67 7.64 10.34
C ILE A 212 -7.47 6.88 11.65
N VAL A 213 -7.39 7.56 12.81
CA VAL A 213 -7.27 6.90 14.11
C VAL A 213 -8.50 6.08 14.48
N ASP A 214 -9.65 6.33 13.84
CA ASP A 214 -10.89 5.56 14.06
C ASP A 214 -10.72 4.07 13.77
N VAL A 215 -9.85 3.73 12.81
CA VAL A 215 -9.59 2.34 12.44
C VAL A 215 -8.97 1.55 13.58
N THR A 216 -8.23 2.18 14.49
CA THR A 216 -7.62 1.49 15.64
C THR A 216 -8.67 0.83 16.54
N ARG A 217 -9.83 1.48 16.72
CA ARG A 217 -10.94 0.94 17.51
C ARG A 217 -11.53 -0.31 16.86
N MET A 218 -11.67 -0.29 15.54
CA MET A 218 -12.12 -1.46 14.78
C MET A 218 -11.11 -2.62 14.89
N PHE A 219 -9.81 -2.36 14.71
CA PHE A 219 -8.78 -3.40 14.87
C PHE A 219 -8.78 -4.01 16.27
N GLN A 220 -8.89 -3.17 17.32
CA GLN A 220 -8.97 -3.65 18.70
C GLN A 220 -10.14 -4.62 18.89
N VAL A 221 -11.33 -4.28 18.36
CA VAL A 221 -12.52 -5.12 18.49
C VAL A 221 -12.38 -6.42 17.70
N ILE A 222 -11.83 -6.38 16.48
CA ILE A 222 -11.60 -7.60 15.69
C ILE A 222 -10.64 -8.55 16.42
N VAL A 223 -9.50 -8.04 16.93
CA VAL A 223 -8.48 -8.86 17.61
C VAL A 223 -9.01 -9.55 18.87
N HIS A 224 -9.97 -8.94 19.56
CA HIS A 224 -10.59 -9.52 20.76
C HIS A 224 -11.87 -10.31 20.48
N CYS A 225 -12.37 -10.31 19.24
CA CYS A 225 -13.59 -11.00 18.88
C CYS A 225 -13.34 -12.51 18.79
N GLN A 226 -14.11 -13.30 19.54
CA GLN A 226 -13.99 -14.76 19.57
C GLN A 226 -14.86 -15.47 18.51
N VAL A 227 -15.62 -14.70 17.74
CA VAL A 227 -16.40 -15.20 16.61
C VAL A 227 -15.89 -14.59 15.31
N PRO A 228 -16.10 -15.24 14.15
CA PRO A 228 -15.78 -14.66 12.86
C PRO A 228 -16.37 -13.25 12.70
N MET A 229 -15.52 -12.27 12.41
CA MET A 229 -15.91 -10.87 12.33
C MET A 229 -15.44 -10.22 11.04
N ILE A 230 -16.37 -9.56 10.35
CA ILE A 230 -16.14 -8.64 9.25
C ILE A 230 -16.20 -7.22 9.84
N GLY A 231 -15.04 -6.65 10.15
CA GLY A 231 -14.93 -5.27 10.66
C GLY A 231 -14.32 -4.34 9.61
N LEU A 232 -15.06 -3.33 9.18
CA LEU A 232 -14.66 -2.42 8.12
C LEU A 232 -14.95 -0.97 8.50
N VAL A 233 -14.10 -0.06 8.02
CA VAL A 233 -14.26 1.37 8.19
C VAL A 233 -14.30 2.01 6.80
N MET A 234 -15.39 2.69 6.50
CA MET A 234 -15.69 3.31 5.22
C MET A 234 -14.97 4.65 5.07
N GLY A 235 -14.82 5.08 3.81
CA GLY A 235 -14.17 6.33 3.43
C GLY A 235 -12.67 6.19 3.20
N GLU A 236 -12.06 7.21 2.59
CA GLU A 236 -10.63 7.20 2.22
C GLU A 236 -9.72 7.00 3.46
N ARG A 237 -10.09 7.61 4.59
CA ARG A 237 -9.39 7.45 5.88
C ARG A 237 -9.49 6.04 6.46
N GLY A 238 -10.56 5.32 6.12
CA GLY A 238 -10.80 3.95 6.56
C GLY A 238 -10.12 2.88 5.71
N LEU A 239 -9.48 3.24 4.59
CA LEU A 239 -8.91 2.30 3.63
C LEU A 239 -8.00 1.24 4.28
N ILE A 240 -7.16 1.63 5.24
CA ILE A 240 -6.26 0.69 5.92
C ILE A 240 -7.00 -0.41 6.68
N SER A 241 -8.25 -0.19 7.10
CA SER A 241 -9.07 -1.24 7.70
C SER A 241 -9.34 -2.38 6.72
N ARG A 242 -9.41 -2.08 5.42
CA ARG A 242 -9.66 -3.05 4.33
C ARG A 242 -8.39 -3.76 3.88
N LEU A 243 -7.25 -3.07 3.96
CA LEU A 243 -5.95 -3.58 3.53
C LEU A 243 -5.31 -4.49 4.59
N LEU A 244 -5.49 -4.17 5.88
CA LEU A 244 -4.84 -4.88 6.99
C LEU A 244 -5.76 -5.91 7.67
N CYS A 245 -6.89 -6.29 7.05
CA CYS A 245 -7.83 -7.27 7.60
C CYS A 245 -7.12 -8.56 8.04
N SER A 246 -6.28 -9.15 7.18
CA SER A 246 -5.58 -10.41 7.46
C SER A 246 -4.64 -10.33 8.66
N LYS A 247 -4.04 -9.16 8.90
CA LYS A 247 -3.13 -8.97 10.03
C LYS A 247 -3.88 -8.94 11.36
N PHE A 248 -5.07 -8.33 11.38
CA PHE A 248 -5.83 -8.09 12.61
C PHE A 248 -6.98 -9.09 12.81
N GLY A 249 -7.07 -10.15 12.00
CA GLY A 249 -8.02 -11.25 12.20
C GLY A 249 -9.39 -11.05 11.55
N GLY A 250 -9.53 -10.13 10.60
CA GLY A 250 -10.80 -9.93 9.89
C GLY A 250 -11.17 -11.15 9.04
N TYR A 251 -12.41 -11.62 9.13
CA TYR A 251 -12.89 -12.80 8.39
C TYR A 251 -12.91 -12.57 6.88
N LEU A 252 -13.30 -11.37 6.44
CA LEU A 252 -13.46 -11.03 5.03
C LEU A 252 -13.19 -9.53 4.79
N THR A 253 -12.69 -9.21 3.60
CA THR A 253 -12.59 -7.85 3.06
C THR A 253 -13.25 -7.78 1.68
N PHE A 254 -13.56 -6.56 1.22
CA PHE A 254 -14.20 -6.34 -0.08
C PHE A 254 -13.25 -5.65 -1.06
N GLY A 255 -13.18 -6.17 -2.28
CA GLY A 255 -12.51 -5.54 -3.41
C GLY A 255 -13.42 -5.45 -4.63
N THR A 256 -13.43 -4.33 -5.33
CA THR A 256 -14.25 -4.17 -6.55
C THR A 256 -13.65 -4.91 -7.73
N LEU A 257 -14.47 -5.25 -8.72
CA LEU A 257 -13.96 -5.73 -10.01
C LEU A 257 -13.09 -4.68 -10.66
N ASP A 258 -13.67 -3.51 -10.91
CA ASP A 258 -13.06 -2.38 -11.58
C ASP A 258 -13.38 -1.10 -10.80
N SER A 259 -12.58 -0.05 -10.98
CA SER A 259 -12.87 1.28 -10.45
C SER A 259 -14.21 1.79 -11.01
N GLY A 260 -15.03 2.41 -10.16
CA GLY A 260 -16.39 2.85 -10.51
C GLY A 260 -17.48 1.80 -10.26
N LYS A 261 -17.12 0.58 -9.81
CA LYS A 261 -18.05 -0.47 -9.38
C LYS A 261 -18.07 -0.65 -7.86
N GLU A 262 -17.77 0.41 -7.09
CA GLU A 262 -17.77 0.38 -5.63
C GLU A 262 -19.20 0.20 -5.08
N SER A 263 -19.36 -0.72 -4.13
CA SER A 263 -20.59 -0.86 -3.35
C SER A 263 -20.59 -0.04 -2.05
N ALA A 264 -19.41 0.45 -1.64
CA ALA A 264 -19.23 1.33 -0.50
C ALA A 264 -17.98 2.24 -0.67
N PRO A 265 -17.95 3.45 -0.09
CA PRO A 265 -16.81 4.36 -0.20
C PRO A 265 -15.50 3.74 0.32
N GLY A 266 -14.43 3.93 -0.46
CA GLY A 266 -13.06 3.54 -0.11
C GLY A 266 -12.71 2.08 -0.44
N GLN A 267 -13.50 1.36 -1.25
CA GLN A 267 -13.13 0.02 -1.70
C GLN A 267 -11.99 0.06 -2.73
N PRO A 268 -10.87 -0.66 -2.51
CA PRO A 268 -9.86 -0.87 -3.54
C PRO A 268 -10.33 -1.91 -4.56
N THR A 269 -9.67 -2.00 -5.70
CA THR A 269 -9.93 -3.08 -6.67
C THR A 269 -9.34 -4.40 -6.17
N ILE A 270 -9.91 -5.53 -6.60
CA ILE A 270 -9.34 -6.86 -6.35
C ILE A 270 -7.90 -6.98 -6.88
N SER A 271 -7.64 -6.37 -8.04
CA SER A 271 -6.29 -6.35 -8.62
C SER A 271 -5.31 -5.62 -7.72
N ASP A 272 -5.67 -4.48 -7.15
CA ASP A 272 -4.77 -3.75 -6.24
C ASP A 272 -4.54 -4.53 -4.94
N LEU A 273 -5.59 -5.11 -4.36
CA LEU A 273 -5.47 -5.93 -3.15
C LEU A 273 -4.47 -7.09 -3.35
N LEU A 274 -4.55 -7.78 -4.49
CA LEU A 274 -3.69 -8.94 -4.78
C LEU A 274 -2.29 -8.55 -5.27
N ASN A 275 -2.19 -7.56 -6.16
CA ASN A 275 -0.96 -7.27 -6.91
C ASN A 275 -0.17 -6.06 -6.38
N VAL A 276 -0.83 -5.10 -5.74
CA VAL A 276 -0.17 -3.92 -5.16
C VAL A 276 0.06 -4.11 -3.67
N TYR A 277 -0.97 -4.55 -2.93
CA TYR A 277 -0.90 -4.69 -1.48
C TYR A 277 -0.52 -6.10 -1.02
N ASN A 278 -0.41 -7.06 -1.95
CA ASN A 278 -0.02 -8.44 -1.67
C ASN A 278 -0.83 -9.05 -0.51
N ILE A 279 -2.16 -8.86 -0.45
CA ILE A 279 -2.98 -9.22 0.72
C ILE A 279 -2.86 -10.68 1.15
N ARG A 280 -2.53 -11.58 0.21
CA ARG A 280 -2.28 -13.02 0.47
C ARG A 280 -0.99 -13.29 1.25
N GLN A 281 -0.09 -12.33 1.34
CA GLN A 281 1.17 -12.41 2.09
C GLN A 281 1.08 -11.72 3.46
N ILE A 282 -0.02 -11.02 3.73
CA ILE A 282 -0.23 -10.34 5.01
C ILE A 282 -0.71 -11.36 6.04
N GLY A 283 0.04 -11.51 7.13
CA GLY A 283 -0.32 -12.30 8.30
C GLY A 283 -0.16 -11.52 9.60
N GLU A 284 -0.40 -12.20 10.73
CA GLU A 284 -0.37 -11.63 12.08
C GLU A 284 0.96 -10.91 12.38
N ASP A 285 2.10 -11.48 11.94
CA ASP A 285 3.46 -10.94 12.18
C ASP A 285 3.93 -9.87 11.16
N THR A 286 3.18 -9.64 10.08
CA THR A 286 3.59 -8.72 9.01
C THR A 286 3.75 -7.30 9.57
N LYS A 287 4.89 -6.66 9.30
CA LYS A 287 5.15 -5.27 9.71
C LYS A 287 4.46 -4.29 8.77
N VAL A 288 3.83 -3.27 9.34
CA VAL A 288 3.12 -2.23 8.61
C VAL A 288 4.03 -1.02 8.45
N TYR A 289 4.17 -0.59 7.20
CA TYR A 289 4.78 0.65 6.79
C TYR A 289 3.75 1.49 6.03
N GLY A 290 4.01 2.78 5.87
CA GLY A 290 3.11 3.57 5.03
C GLY A 290 3.58 4.97 4.71
N ILE A 291 2.87 5.59 3.77
CA ILE A 291 3.09 6.99 3.39
C ILE A 291 2.06 7.87 4.10
N ILE A 292 2.52 8.76 4.98
CA ILE A 292 1.73 9.77 5.66
C ILE A 292 1.64 11.02 4.77
N GLY A 293 0.42 11.45 4.44
CA GLY A 293 0.19 12.66 3.65
C GLY A 293 -1.25 13.14 3.65
N LYS A 294 -1.47 14.36 3.14
CA LYS A 294 -2.79 14.92 2.86
C LYS A 294 -2.71 15.92 1.70
N PRO A 295 -3.17 15.56 0.49
CA PRO A 295 -3.75 14.27 0.08
C PRO A 295 -2.69 13.15 -0.06
N VAL A 296 -3.12 11.88 -0.10
CA VAL A 296 -2.20 10.73 -0.19
C VAL A 296 -2.56 9.69 -1.27
N GLY A 297 -3.83 9.61 -1.70
CA GLY A 297 -4.29 8.55 -2.61
C GLY A 297 -3.58 8.45 -3.96
N HIS A 298 -2.88 9.49 -4.40
CA HIS A 298 -2.09 9.50 -5.65
C HIS A 298 -0.65 8.99 -5.47
N SER A 299 -0.23 8.69 -4.26
CA SER A 299 1.14 8.25 -3.97
C SER A 299 1.42 6.90 -4.59
N LYS A 300 2.55 6.78 -5.28
CA LYS A 300 3.04 5.53 -5.85
C LYS A 300 3.95 4.75 -4.90
N GLY A 301 4.14 5.24 -3.67
CA GLY A 301 4.94 4.59 -2.63
C GLY A 301 4.52 3.14 -2.36
N PRO A 302 3.21 2.84 -2.17
CA PRO A 302 2.74 1.48 -1.99
C PRO A 302 3.14 0.53 -3.12
N ILE A 303 3.10 1.00 -4.37
CA ILE A 303 3.46 0.18 -5.54
C ILE A 303 4.94 -0.22 -5.48
N LEU A 304 5.84 0.74 -5.20
CA LEU A 304 7.27 0.46 -5.18
C LEU A 304 7.70 -0.37 -3.97
N HIS A 305 7.28 0.03 -2.76
CA HIS A 305 7.72 -0.62 -1.53
C HIS A 305 7.18 -2.03 -1.40
N ASN A 306 5.90 -2.28 -1.73
CA ASN A 306 5.37 -3.66 -1.67
C ASN A 306 6.01 -4.59 -2.69
N ALA A 307 6.34 -4.07 -3.89
CA ALA A 307 7.05 -4.86 -4.88
C ALA A 307 8.49 -5.19 -4.42
N ALA A 308 9.18 -4.21 -3.82
CA ALA A 308 10.51 -4.41 -3.23
C ALA A 308 10.49 -5.37 -2.03
N PHE A 309 9.53 -5.25 -1.10
CA PHE A 309 9.38 -6.18 0.03
C PHE A 309 9.15 -7.60 -0.46
N LYS A 310 8.27 -7.78 -1.44
CA LYS A 310 7.99 -9.09 -2.04
C LYS A 310 9.20 -9.69 -2.75
N SER A 311 9.99 -8.88 -3.47
CA SER A 311 11.14 -9.40 -4.24
C SER A 311 12.27 -9.90 -3.35
N VAL A 312 12.44 -9.34 -2.15
CA VAL A 312 13.45 -9.77 -1.17
C VAL A 312 12.89 -10.69 -0.07
N GLY A 313 11.60 -11.01 -0.11
CA GLY A 313 10.93 -11.83 0.91
C GLY A 313 10.83 -11.17 2.29
N PHE A 314 10.79 -9.84 2.35
CA PHE A 314 10.65 -9.10 3.61
C PHE A 314 9.18 -9.09 4.05
N ASN A 315 8.89 -9.57 5.27
CA ASN A 315 7.52 -9.71 5.79
C ASN A 315 6.92 -8.35 6.20
N ALA A 316 6.52 -7.56 5.21
CA ALA A 316 5.97 -6.24 5.41
C ALA A 316 4.92 -5.87 4.36
N VAL A 317 4.08 -4.90 4.73
CA VAL A 317 3.14 -4.23 3.83
C VAL A 317 3.29 -2.72 3.96
N TYR A 318 3.18 -2.02 2.83
CA TYR A 318 3.24 -0.58 2.72
C TYR A 318 1.89 -0.03 2.26
N VAL A 319 1.27 0.85 3.05
CA VAL A 319 -0.10 1.37 2.80
C VAL A 319 -0.16 2.90 2.72
N PRO A 320 -1.15 3.48 2.02
CA PRO A 320 -1.45 4.91 2.11
C PRO A 320 -2.07 5.28 3.47
N LEU A 321 -1.62 6.37 4.07
CA LEU A 321 -2.09 6.88 5.36
C LEU A 321 -2.54 8.33 5.19
N LEU A 322 -3.86 8.54 5.08
CA LEU A 322 -4.46 9.87 4.98
C LEU A 322 -4.57 10.46 6.39
N VAL A 323 -3.58 11.29 6.75
CA VAL A 323 -3.42 11.80 8.12
C VAL A 323 -3.78 13.27 8.17
N ASP A 324 -4.68 13.63 9.08
CA ASP A 324 -5.05 15.02 9.37
C ASP A 324 -4.13 15.62 10.44
N ASP A 325 -4.01 14.94 11.58
CA ASP A 325 -3.11 15.29 12.68
C ASP A 325 -2.04 14.22 12.90
N LEU A 326 -0.76 14.61 12.74
CA LEU A 326 0.36 13.67 12.77
C LEU A 326 0.62 13.11 14.17
N GLU A 327 0.52 13.93 15.21
CA GLU A 327 0.83 13.52 16.57
C GLU A 327 -0.21 12.51 17.07
N ASN A 328 -1.49 12.80 16.87
CA ASN A 328 -2.58 11.88 17.16
C ASN A 328 -2.44 10.55 16.41
N PHE A 329 -2.06 10.60 15.12
CA PHE A 329 -1.77 9.41 14.34
C PHE A 329 -0.64 8.57 14.95
N LEU A 330 0.52 9.18 15.25
CA LEU A 330 1.66 8.45 15.80
C LEU A 330 1.37 7.84 17.18
N ASN A 331 0.58 8.54 18.00
CA ASN A 331 0.13 8.04 19.30
C ASN A 331 -0.83 6.84 19.16
N ALA A 332 -1.81 6.94 18.26
CA ALA A 332 -2.80 5.89 18.01
C ALA A 332 -2.17 4.63 17.39
N TYR A 333 -1.15 4.79 16.54
CA TYR A 333 -0.43 3.71 15.85
C TYR A 333 0.96 3.45 16.48
N SER A 334 1.03 3.51 17.80
CA SER A 334 2.27 3.35 18.57
C SER A 334 2.74 1.90 18.72
N SER A 335 1.91 0.89 18.41
CA SER A 335 2.27 -0.53 18.55
C SER A 335 3.50 -0.93 17.71
N PRO A 336 4.22 -2.01 18.08
CA PRO A 336 5.35 -2.55 17.31
C PRO A 336 5.00 -3.09 15.92
N ASP A 337 3.71 -3.15 15.58
CA ASP A 337 3.25 -3.52 14.24
C ASP A 337 3.58 -2.46 13.21
N PHE A 338 3.49 -1.19 13.60
CA PHE A 338 3.76 -0.04 12.74
C PHE A 338 5.23 0.35 12.89
N ALA A 339 6.05 -0.14 11.96
CA ALA A 339 7.50 -0.16 12.08
C ALA A 339 8.19 1.05 11.42
N GLY A 340 7.53 1.72 10.47
CA GLY A 340 8.10 2.90 9.84
C GLY A 340 7.15 3.62 8.90
N PHE A 341 7.44 4.89 8.64
CA PHE A 341 6.59 5.76 7.84
C PHE A 341 7.42 6.65 6.94
N SER A 342 7.00 6.82 5.69
CA SER A 342 7.43 7.97 4.89
C SER A 342 6.48 9.13 5.13
N CYS A 343 7.00 10.36 5.11
CA CYS A 343 6.20 11.58 5.28
C CYS A 343 6.27 12.46 4.03
N THR A 344 5.11 12.82 3.50
CA THR A 344 4.97 13.81 2.42
C THR A 344 4.23 15.06 2.90
N ILE A 345 3.89 15.95 1.97
CA ILE A 345 3.16 17.19 2.25
C ILE A 345 1.86 16.88 3.01
N PRO A 346 1.52 17.66 4.06
CA PRO A 346 2.26 18.79 4.65
C PRO A 346 3.14 18.41 5.87
N HIS A 347 3.33 17.12 6.14
CA HIS A 347 3.73 16.61 7.46
C HIS A 347 5.23 16.60 7.75
N LYS A 348 6.10 16.91 6.78
CA LYS A 348 7.58 16.76 6.95
C LYS A 348 8.16 17.60 8.10
N GLU A 349 7.64 18.81 8.31
CA GLU A 349 8.11 19.69 9.38
C GLU A 349 7.51 19.29 10.74
N ALA A 350 6.29 18.74 10.76
CA ALA A 350 5.68 18.19 11.96
C ALA A 350 6.39 16.91 12.41
N ALA A 351 6.75 16.04 11.46
CA ALA A 351 7.49 14.81 11.73
C ALA A 351 8.80 15.05 12.47
N LEU A 352 9.50 16.16 12.17
CA LEU A 352 10.70 16.56 12.91
C LEU A 352 10.44 16.75 14.41
N ARG A 353 9.28 17.32 14.78
CA ARG A 353 8.91 17.59 16.17
C ARG A 353 8.39 16.35 16.90
N CYS A 354 7.79 15.41 16.16
CA CYS A 354 7.21 14.20 16.72
C CYS A 354 8.23 13.04 16.90
N CYS A 355 9.44 13.15 16.36
CA CYS A 355 10.47 12.12 16.54
C CYS A 355 11.20 12.31 17.88
N ASP A 356 11.44 11.20 18.59
CA ASP A 356 12.23 11.20 19.83
C ASP A 356 13.71 11.48 19.56
N GLU A 357 14.21 10.97 18.44
CA GLU A 357 15.58 11.15 17.97
C GLU A 357 15.55 11.56 16.49
N VAL A 358 16.47 12.44 16.10
CA VAL A 358 16.55 12.94 14.72
C VAL A 358 17.98 12.85 14.24
N ASP A 359 18.16 12.27 13.07
CA ASP A 359 19.43 12.23 12.35
C ASP A 359 20.03 13.64 12.19
N PRO A 360 21.34 13.84 12.38
CA PRO A 360 21.97 15.17 12.30
C PRO A 360 21.69 15.92 10.99
N ILE A 361 21.59 15.21 9.86
CA ILE A 361 21.30 15.81 8.56
C ILE A 361 19.82 16.22 8.50
N ALA A 362 18.90 15.36 8.93
CA ALA A 362 17.47 15.69 9.00
C ALA A 362 17.21 16.90 9.92
N LYS A 363 17.94 17.00 11.04
CA LYS A 363 17.88 18.14 11.97
C LYS A 363 18.41 19.42 11.32
N ALA A 364 19.53 19.34 10.59
CA ALA A 364 20.10 20.48 9.87
C ALA A 364 19.21 20.98 8.71
N ILE A 365 18.51 20.05 8.04
CA ILE A 365 17.50 20.38 7.03
C ILE A 365 16.27 21.02 7.68
N GLY A 366 15.91 20.60 8.90
CA GLY A 366 14.69 21.04 9.56
C GLY A 366 13.42 20.42 8.96
N ALA A 367 13.52 19.18 8.46
CA ALA A 367 12.40 18.38 7.96
C ALA A 367 12.74 16.87 7.97
N VAL A 368 11.75 16.04 8.30
CA VAL A 368 11.83 14.57 8.27
C VAL A 368 10.89 14.03 7.20
N ASN A 369 11.39 13.17 6.30
CA ASN A 369 10.54 12.46 5.33
C ASN A 369 10.48 10.95 5.61
N THR A 370 11.19 10.46 6.62
CA THR A 370 11.27 9.02 6.94
C THR A 370 11.37 8.86 8.44
N ILE A 371 10.42 8.13 9.03
CA ILE A 371 10.37 7.80 10.45
C ILE A 371 10.59 6.29 10.56
N VAL A 372 11.53 5.87 11.38
CA VAL A 372 11.74 4.45 11.71
C VAL A 372 11.44 4.25 13.18
N LYS A 373 10.56 3.29 13.51
CA LYS A 373 10.32 2.88 14.90
C LYS A 373 11.37 1.85 15.29
N ARG A 374 12.24 2.20 16.24
CA ARG A 374 13.32 1.32 16.68
C ARG A 374 12.76 0.17 17.51
N ALA A 375 13.06 -1.06 17.11
CA ALA A 375 12.50 -2.25 17.75
C ALA A 375 12.91 -2.45 19.21
N SER A 376 14.06 -1.91 19.64
CA SER A 376 14.59 -2.14 20.99
C SER A 376 13.88 -1.35 22.10
N ASP A 377 13.40 -0.15 21.79
CA ASP A 377 12.80 0.77 22.77
C ASP A 377 11.52 1.47 22.28
N GLY A 378 11.10 1.22 21.04
CA GLY A 378 9.89 1.79 20.45
C GLY A 378 10.01 3.25 20.03
N LYS A 379 11.18 3.87 20.17
CA LYS A 379 11.37 5.28 19.82
C LYS A 379 11.26 5.53 18.33
N LEU A 380 10.75 6.71 17.97
CA LEU A 380 10.64 7.21 16.62
C LEU A 380 11.92 7.97 16.24
N ILE A 381 12.64 7.46 15.25
CA ILE A 381 13.85 8.09 14.70
C ILE A 381 13.53 8.74 13.36
N GLY A 382 13.78 10.05 13.25
CA GLY A 382 13.54 10.84 12.05
C GLY A 382 14.77 10.98 11.16
N TYR A 383 14.60 10.68 9.87
CA TYR A 383 15.59 10.79 8.81
C TYR A 383 15.08 11.64 7.63
N ASN A 384 16.00 12.03 6.76
CA ASN A 384 15.69 12.71 5.50
C ASN A 384 16.40 12.06 4.32
N THR A 385 15.65 11.44 3.41
CA THR A 385 16.17 10.83 2.18
C THR A 385 15.91 11.68 0.93
N ASP A 386 15.19 12.81 1.05
CA ASP A 386 14.88 13.68 -0.08
C ASP A 386 16.15 14.32 -0.66
N TYR A 387 17.04 14.82 0.22
CA TYR A 387 18.21 15.59 -0.22
C TYR A 387 19.13 14.71 -1.09
N VAL A 388 19.44 13.49 -0.65
CA VAL A 388 20.32 12.59 -1.38
C VAL A 388 19.65 12.15 -2.68
N GLY A 389 18.35 11.85 -2.66
CA GLY A 389 17.61 11.45 -3.86
C GLY A 389 17.61 12.53 -4.94
N ALA A 390 17.37 13.79 -4.56
CA ALA A 390 17.33 14.91 -5.50
C ALA A 390 18.72 15.31 -5.98
N ILE A 391 19.68 15.48 -5.07
CA ILE A 391 21.04 15.92 -5.42
C ILE A 391 21.72 14.90 -6.31
N SER A 392 21.62 13.60 -6.02
CA SER A 392 22.20 12.58 -6.89
C SER A 392 21.56 12.55 -8.27
N ALA A 393 20.23 12.72 -8.38
CA ALA A 393 19.55 12.81 -9.68
C ALA A 393 20.04 14.02 -10.51
N ILE A 394 20.25 15.17 -9.85
CA ILE A 394 20.76 16.38 -10.51
C ILE A 394 22.24 16.23 -10.90
N GLU A 395 23.08 15.68 -10.02
CA GLU A 395 24.49 15.42 -10.32
C GLU A 395 24.63 14.49 -11.53
N ASP A 396 23.80 13.44 -11.64
CA ASP A 396 23.79 12.52 -12.79
C ASP A 396 23.37 13.24 -14.09
N GLY A 397 22.33 14.08 -14.04
CA GLY A 397 21.93 14.90 -15.19
C GLY A 397 23.05 15.84 -15.67
N LEU A 398 23.83 16.41 -14.75
CA LEU A 398 24.98 17.26 -15.08
C LEU A 398 26.17 16.47 -15.64
N ARG A 399 26.41 15.24 -15.18
CA ARG A 399 27.49 14.38 -15.69
C ARG A 399 27.21 13.91 -17.11
N GLY A 400 25.95 13.63 -17.42
CA GLY A 400 25.50 13.34 -18.80
C GLY A 400 25.84 14.46 -19.78
N LEU A 401 25.71 15.73 -19.39
CA LEU A 401 26.10 16.88 -20.19
C LEU A 401 27.61 16.98 -20.48
N ARG A 402 28.46 16.44 -19.59
CA ARG A 402 29.92 16.56 -19.68
C ARG A 402 30.60 15.36 -20.35
N GLY A 403 29.82 14.44 -20.94
CA GLY A 403 30.37 13.26 -21.63
C GLY A 403 31.07 12.26 -20.70
N GLY A 404 30.66 12.17 -19.43
CA GLY A 404 31.09 11.11 -18.52
C GLY A 404 32.53 11.23 -17.96
N LYS A 405 33.18 12.39 -18.05
CA LYS A 405 34.49 12.57 -17.41
C LYS A 405 34.35 12.63 -15.88
N ASP A 406 35.08 11.75 -15.20
CA ASP A 406 35.24 11.73 -13.74
C ASP A 406 36.10 12.91 -13.28
N GLU A 407 35.48 14.08 -13.17
CA GLU A 407 36.10 15.18 -12.42
C GLU A 407 36.08 14.86 -10.91
N ILE A 408 37.20 15.15 -10.25
CA ILE A 408 37.35 15.07 -8.80
C ILE A 408 36.51 16.18 -8.17
N GLY A 409 35.28 15.86 -7.76
CA GLY A 409 34.39 16.79 -7.06
C GLY A 409 32.92 16.72 -7.49
N SER A 410 32.09 17.52 -6.83
CA SER A 410 30.68 17.65 -7.22
C SER A 410 30.53 18.57 -8.44
N PRO A 411 29.71 18.22 -9.45
CA PRO A 411 29.42 19.10 -10.57
C PRO A 411 28.58 20.32 -10.18
N LEU A 412 28.11 20.40 -8.93
CA LEU A 412 27.40 21.53 -8.35
C LEU A 412 28.34 22.59 -7.74
N ALA A 413 29.59 22.22 -7.45
CA ALA A 413 30.53 23.12 -6.78
C ALA A 413 30.73 24.42 -7.58
N GLY A 414 30.55 25.55 -6.91
CA GLY A 414 30.69 26.89 -7.48
C GLY A 414 29.53 27.38 -8.34
N LYS A 415 28.58 26.51 -8.75
CA LYS A 415 27.41 26.88 -9.56
C LYS A 415 26.34 27.60 -8.74
N ILE A 416 25.60 28.50 -9.37
CA ILE A 416 24.36 29.03 -8.80
C ILE A 416 23.23 28.01 -8.91
N PHE A 417 22.64 27.68 -7.76
CA PHE A 417 21.56 26.72 -7.62
C PHE A 417 20.31 27.41 -7.07
N VAL A 418 19.30 27.56 -7.93
CA VAL A 418 18.06 28.25 -7.62
C VAL A 418 16.98 27.25 -7.20
N VAL A 419 16.54 27.34 -5.96
CA VAL A 419 15.44 26.53 -5.41
C VAL A 419 14.16 27.33 -5.46
N ILE A 420 13.13 26.81 -6.12
CA ILE A 420 11.76 27.33 -6.01
C ILE A 420 11.01 26.51 -4.96
N GLY A 421 10.59 27.16 -3.88
CA GLY A 421 9.87 26.56 -2.76
C GLY A 421 10.71 26.50 -1.48
N ALA A 422 10.07 26.84 -0.35
CA ALA A 422 10.68 26.83 0.98
C ALA A 422 9.99 25.85 1.96
N GLY A 423 9.36 24.80 1.42
CA GLY A 423 8.82 23.67 2.18
C GLY A 423 9.87 22.59 2.47
N GLY A 424 9.47 21.46 3.05
CA GLY A 424 10.40 20.38 3.43
C GLY A 424 11.31 19.89 2.28
N ALA A 425 10.79 19.75 1.07
CA ALA A 425 11.61 19.40 -0.11
C ALA A 425 12.59 20.53 -0.50
N GLY A 426 12.12 21.78 -0.48
CA GLY A 426 12.97 22.96 -0.71
C GLY A 426 14.12 23.07 0.31
N LYS A 427 13.84 22.83 1.60
CA LYS A 427 14.85 22.77 2.66
C LYS A 427 15.90 21.68 2.35
N ALA A 428 15.45 20.48 1.97
CA ALA A 428 16.33 19.35 1.66
C ALA A 428 17.24 19.65 0.46
N LEU A 429 16.69 20.18 -0.64
CA LEU A 429 17.49 20.52 -1.83
C LEU A 429 18.44 21.69 -1.57
N ALA A 430 18.01 22.73 -0.86
CA ALA A 430 18.87 23.85 -0.49
C ALA A 430 20.07 23.38 0.35
N TYR A 431 19.82 22.55 1.37
CA TYR A 431 20.87 21.96 2.19
C TYR A 431 21.81 21.10 1.35
N GLY A 432 21.27 20.18 0.54
CA GLY A 432 22.06 19.26 -0.27
C GLY A 432 22.93 19.98 -1.30
N ALA A 433 22.41 21.01 -1.96
CA ALA A 433 23.16 21.81 -2.92
C ALA A 433 24.30 22.58 -2.24
N LYS A 434 24.04 23.20 -1.08
CA LYS A 434 25.06 23.88 -0.28
C LYS A 434 26.15 22.91 0.19
N ALA A 435 25.78 21.73 0.68
CA ALA A 435 26.73 20.70 1.13
C ALA A 435 27.65 20.22 -0.01
N LYS A 436 27.21 20.36 -1.26
CA LYS A 436 27.99 20.07 -2.47
C LYS A 436 28.77 21.27 -3.03
N GLY A 437 28.73 22.42 -2.34
CA GLY A 437 29.50 23.62 -2.69
C GLY A 437 28.81 24.57 -3.67
N ALA A 438 27.50 24.43 -3.90
CA ALA A 438 26.74 25.36 -4.74
C ALA A 438 26.45 26.67 -4.01
N LYS A 439 26.31 27.76 -4.77
CA LYS A 439 25.79 29.04 -4.29
C LYS A 439 24.26 29.01 -4.38
N VAL A 440 23.60 28.85 -3.24
CA VAL A 440 22.15 28.63 -3.20
C VAL A 440 21.39 29.96 -3.24
N VAL A 441 20.30 29.97 -4.00
CA VAL A 441 19.30 31.05 -4.07
C VAL A 441 17.93 30.43 -3.85
N ILE A 442 17.08 31.07 -3.05
CA ILE A 442 15.77 30.53 -2.67
C ILE A 442 14.68 31.52 -3.08
N ALA A 443 13.77 31.06 -3.93
CA ALA A 443 12.58 31.80 -4.33
C ALA A 443 11.34 31.12 -3.77
N ASN A 444 10.39 31.88 -3.24
CA ASN A 444 9.13 31.32 -2.74
C ASN A 444 7.97 32.31 -2.88
N ARG A 445 6.75 31.79 -3.00
CA ARG A 445 5.52 32.61 -3.04
C ARG A 445 5.38 33.49 -1.80
N THR A 446 5.61 32.91 -0.63
CA THR A 446 5.65 33.64 0.65
C THR A 446 7.10 34.02 0.91
N PHE A 447 7.44 35.30 0.70
CA PHE A 447 8.82 35.79 0.76
C PHE A 447 9.49 35.53 2.11
N GLU A 448 8.78 35.72 3.23
CA GLU A 448 9.34 35.47 4.57
C GLU A 448 9.87 34.04 4.73
N ARG A 449 9.18 33.04 4.17
CA ARG A 449 9.68 31.65 4.19
C ARG A 449 10.96 31.46 3.37
N ALA A 450 11.11 32.17 2.26
CA ALA A 450 12.37 32.15 1.49
C ALA A 450 13.49 32.79 2.31
N LYS A 451 13.21 33.92 2.96
CA LYS A 451 14.16 34.64 3.80
C LYS A 451 14.62 33.83 5.00
N GLU A 452 13.71 33.17 5.70
CA GLU A 452 14.03 32.26 6.81
C GLU A 452 14.97 31.15 6.38
N LEU A 453 14.65 30.46 5.28
CA LEU A 453 15.50 29.37 4.76
C LEU A 453 16.84 29.90 4.23
N ALA A 454 16.84 31.07 3.59
CA ALA A 454 18.05 31.71 3.10
C ALA A 454 19.00 32.08 4.25
N ASN A 455 18.47 32.63 5.35
CA ASN A 455 19.27 32.93 6.54
C ASN A 455 19.88 31.66 7.15
N LEU A 456 19.08 30.58 7.27
CA LEU A 456 19.55 29.28 7.76
C LEU A 456 20.71 28.74 6.89
N MET A 457 20.62 28.94 5.58
CA MET A 457 21.58 28.43 4.61
C MET A 457 22.69 29.42 4.25
N GLY A 458 22.70 30.65 4.74
CA GLY A 458 23.62 31.69 4.26
C GLY A 458 23.49 31.91 2.74
N ALA A 459 22.26 31.88 2.24
CA ALA A 459 21.88 31.96 0.84
C ALA A 459 21.18 33.30 0.53
N GLN A 460 20.89 33.56 -0.74
CA GLN A 460 20.07 34.70 -1.16
C GLN A 460 18.59 34.32 -1.23
N ALA A 461 17.71 35.18 -0.71
CA ALA A 461 16.26 35.04 -0.88
C ALA A 461 15.74 35.93 -2.01
N LEU A 462 14.76 35.44 -2.76
CA LEU A 462 14.06 36.15 -3.83
C LEU A 462 12.55 35.95 -3.72
N THR A 463 11.80 36.94 -4.19
CA THR A 463 10.40 36.78 -4.58
C THR A 463 10.31 36.02 -5.92
N LEU A 464 9.14 35.44 -6.22
CA LEU A 464 8.91 34.82 -7.53
C LEU A 464 8.98 35.84 -8.69
N ALA A 465 8.63 37.11 -8.45
CA ALA A 465 8.71 38.15 -9.45
C ALA A 465 10.15 38.55 -9.78
N GLU A 466 11.02 38.62 -8.77
CA GLU A 466 12.46 38.87 -8.97
C GLU A 466 13.14 37.71 -9.72
N LEU A 467 12.70 36.47 -9.47
CA LEU A 467 13.23 35.28 -10.12
C LEU A 467 13.11 35.34 -11.66
N GLU A 468 12.05 35.95 -12.21
CA GLU A 468 11.85 36.08 -13.67
C GLU A 468 13.01 36.79 -14.38
N ASN A 469 13.67 37.73 -13.69
CA ASN A 469 14.78 38.52 -14.22
C ASN A 469 16.12 38.19 -13.55
N PHE A 470 16.17 37.14 -12.73
CA PHE A 470 17.39 36.76 -12.01
C PHE A 470 18.31 35.93 -12.92
N HIS A 471 19.41 36.52 -13.38
CA HIS A 471 20.40 35.85 -14.21
C HIS A 471 21.83 36.42 -14.03
N PRO A 472 22.40 36.36 -12.81
CA PRO A 472 23.76 36.86 -12.56
C PRO A 472 24.83 36.15 -13.40
N GLU A 473 24.58 34.92 -13.85
CA GLU A 473 25.44 34.17 -14.77
C GLU A 473 24.59 33.24 -15.67
N ASN A 474 25.21 32.72 -16.74
CA ASN A 474 24.61 31.70 -17.58
C ASN A 474 24.92 30.30 -17.04
N GLY A 475 24.04 29.34 -17.32
CA GLY A 475 24.27 27.94 -16.99
C GLY A 475 23.97 27.58 -15.53
N MET A 476 23.13 28.38 -14.87
CA MET A 476 22.60 28.09 -13.53
C MET A 476 21.80 26.79 -13.50
N ILE A 477 21.43 26.34 -12.30
CA ILE A 477 20.56 25.17 -12.10
C ILE A 477 19.26 25.63 -11.44
N LEU A 478 18.12 25.24 -12.00
CA LEU A 478 16.81 25.50 -11.41
C LEU A 478 16.24 24.21 -10.81
N ALA A 479 15.70 24.30 -9.60
CA ALA A 479 15.06 23.18 -8.92
C ALA A 479 13.69 23.59 -8.37
N ASN A 480 12.61 23.14 -8.99
CA ASN A 480 11.26 23.31 -8.45
C ASN A 480 10.98 22.27 -7.36
N THR A 481 10.56 22.74 -6.20
CA THR A 481 10.14 21.92 -5.04
C THR A 481 8.73 22.26 -4.57
N THR A 482 8.01 23.07 -5.33
CA THR A 482 6.60 23.38 -5.08
C THR A 482 5.69 22.32 -5.70
N SER A 483 4.40 22.41 -5.41
CA SER A 483 3.37 21.58 -6.06
C SER A 483 2.85 22.16 -7.38
N ILE A 484 3.43 23.26 -7.88
CA ILE A 484 3.01 23.89 -9.15
C ILE A 484 3.34 22.92 -10.30
N GLY A 485 2.37 22.69 -11.18
CA GLY A 485 2.48 21.73 -12.28
C GLY A 485 2.05 20.30 -11.93
N MET A 486 1.76 20.01 -10.66
CA MET A 486 1.20 18.72 -10.23
C MET A 486 -0.26 18.59 -10.67
N GLN A 487 -0.67 17.38 -11.04
CA GLN A 487 -2.07 17.08 -11.36
C GLN A 487 -3.03 17.52 -10.22
N PRO A 488 -4.20 18.12 -10.53
CA PRO A 488 -4.77 18.34 -11.87
C PRO A 488 -4.26 19.60 -12.59
N ASN A 489 -3.42 20.42 -11.95
CA ASN A 489 -2.96 21.73 -12.44
C ASN A 489 -1.78 21.63 -13.41
N VAL A 490 -1.87 20.76 -14.41
CA VAL A 490 -0.76 20.36 -15.30
C VAL A 490 -0.24 21.49 -16.21
N ASN A 491 -1.03 22.54 -16.42
CA ASN A 491 -0.69 23.68 -17.27
C ASN A 491 0.00 24.82 -16.51
N GLN A 492 0.22 24.69 -15.20
CA GLN A 492 0.91 25.71 -14.42
C GLN A 492 2.43 25.49 -14.46
N THR A 493 3.19 26.57 -14.42
CA THR A 493 4.65 26.58 -14.31
C THR A 493 5.08 27.66 -13.30
N PRO A 494 6.15 27.45 -12.50
CA PRO A 494 6.56 28.42 -11.49
C PRO A 494 7.37 29.61 -12.04
N VAL A 495 7.87 29.53 -13.27
CA VAL A 495 8.63 30.59 -13.96
C VAL A 495 8.30 30.62 -15.45
N SER A 496 8.49 31.76 -16.09
CA SER A 496 8.28 31.89 -17.53
C SER A 496 9.31 31.11 -18.37
N LYS A 497 8.90 30.67 -19.56
CA LYS A 497 9.79 30.03 -20.54
C LYS A 497 10.99 30.93 -20.90
N GLN A 498 10.82 32.25 -20.92
CA GLN A 498 11.90 33.19 -21.26
C GLN A 498 13.04 33.13 -20.23
N ALA A 499 12.73 32.96 -18.95
CA ALA A 499 13.74 32.84 -17.89
C ALA A 499 14.56 31.54 -18.00
N LEU A 500 13.98 30.47 -18.56
CA LEU A 500 14.61 29.15 -18.62
C LEU A 500 15.89 29.09 -19.46
N ARG A 501 16.09 30.02 -20.41
CA ARG A 501 17.30 30.08 -21.26
C ARG A 501 18.61 30.29 -20.49
N TRP A 502 18.52 30.77 -19.25
CA TRP A 502 19.67 31.05 -18.39
C TRP A 502 20.14 29.83 -17.60
N TYR A 503 19.41 28.72 -17.65
CA TYR A 503 19.68 27.51 -16.89
C TYR A 503 20.25 26.41 -17.78
N SER A 504 21.32 25.76 -17.33
CA SER A 504 21.88 24.57 -18.01
C SER A 504 21.10 23.30 -17.67
N LEU A 505 20.47 23.26 -16.49
CA LEU A 505 19.65 22.16 -16.03
C LEU A 505 18.44 22.66 -15.24
N VAL A 506 17.29 22.02 -15.49
CA VAL A 506 16.05 22.24 -14.76
C VAL A 506 15.57 20.92 -14.16
N PHE A 507 15.40 20.91 -12.85
CA PHE A 507 14.84 19.82 -12.05
C PHE A 507 13.45 20.20 -11.57
N ASP A 508 12.54 19.23 -11.54
CA ASP A 508 11.20 19.39 -10.98
C ASP A 508 10.88 18.22 -10.04
N ALA A 509 10.62 18.50 -8.76
CA ALA A 509 10.25 17.47 -7.79
C ALA A 509 8.87 16.84 -8.08
N VAL A 510 8.03 17.52 -8.86
CA VAL A 510 6.75 16.96 -9.31
C VAL A 510 7.01 15.78 -10.26
N TYR A 511 6.41 14.63 -9.94
CA TYR A 511 6.51 13.41 -10.75
C TYR A 511 5.17 12.96 -11.37
N THR A 512 4.08 13.67 -11.06
CA THR A 512 2.73 13.42 -11.56
C THR A 512 2.13 14.74 -12.07
N PRO A 513 2.24 15.02 -13.38
CA PRO A 513 2.71 14.15 -14.47
C PRO A 513 4.25 14.00 -14.52
N LYS A 514 4.74 12.98 -15.23
CA LYS A 514 6.19 12.73 -15.40
C LYS A 514 6.90 13.90 -16.11
N VAL A 515 6.23 14.52 -17.09
CA VAL A 515 6.70 15.68 -17.83
C VAL A 515 5.75 16.85 -17.53
N THR A 516 6.19 17.76 -16.68
CA THR A 516 5.45 18.98 -16.33
C THR A 516 5.60 20.05 -17.41
N THR A 517 4.78 21.09 -17.34
CA THR A 517 4.94 22.27 -18.21
C THR A 517 6.33 22.91 -18.04
N LEU A 518 6.84 22.99 -16.81
CA LEU A 518 8.20 23.46 -16.53
C LEU A 518 9.27 22.64 -17.27
N LEU A 519 9.24 21.31 -17.15
CA LEU A 519 10.24 20.46 -17.79
C LEU A 519 10.11 20.52 -19.33
N ARG A 520 8.89 20.54 -19.87
CA ARG A 520 8.68 20.69 -21.31
C ARG A 520 9.27 21.99 -21.85
N GLU A 521 8.93 23.11 -21.21
CA GLU A 521 9.43 24.43 -21.62
C GLU A 521 10.94 24.57 -21.43
N ALA A 522 11.51 23.95 -20.39
CA ALA A 522 12.95 23.93 -20.16
C ALA A 522 13.70 23.19 -21.26
N GLN A 523 13.17 22.03 -21.69
CA GLN A 523 13.73 21.28 -22.80
C GLN A 523 13.65 22.06 -24.13
N GLU A 524 12.53 22.73 -24.39
CA GLU A 524 12.37 23.60 -25.55
C GLU A 524 13.33 24.81 -25.54
N SER A 525 13.75 25.24 -24.35
CA SER A 525 14.76 26.30 -24.14
C SER A 525 16.21 25.77 -24.16
N GLY A 526 16.42 24.48 -24.43
CA GLY A 526 17.74 23.87 -24.55
C GLY A 526 18.38 23.41 -23.24
N ALA A 527 17.66 23.47 -22.11
CA ALA A 527 18.16 22.98 -20.84
C ALA A 527 18.07 21.45 -20.74
N THR A 528 19.00 20.84 -19.99
CA THR A 528 18.83 19.45 -19.55
C THR A 528 17.72 19.37 -18.52
N VAL A 529 16.89 18.34 -18.61
CA VAL A 529 15.75 18.17 -17.70
C VAL A 529 15.93 16.94 -16.83
N VAL A 530 15.66 17.09 -15.53
CA VAL A 530 15.64 15.97 -14.58
C VAL A 530 14.25 15.87 -13.97
N SER A 531 13.59 14.73 -14.24
CA SER A 531 12.23 14.47 -13.76
C SER A 531 12.23 14.13 -12.28
N GLY A 532 11.17 14.53 -11.57
CA GLY A 532 10.94 14.18 -10.16
C GLY A 532 10.81 12.68 -9.93
N LEU A 533 10.56 11.90 -10.98
CA LEU A 533 10.61 10.44 -10.92
C LEU A 533 11.97 9.92 -10.44
N GLU A 534 13.07 10.52 -10.90
CA GLU A 534 14.43 10.12 -10.51
C GLU A 534 14.65 10.35 -9.01
N MET A 535 14.24 11.51 -8.50
CA MET A 535 14.26 11.80 -7.07
C MET A 535 13.36 10.81 -6.31
N PHE A 536 12.15 10.57 -6.81
CA PHE A 536 11.15 9.71 -6.16
C PHE A 536 11.64 8.27 -5.98
N ILE A 537 12.33 7.70 -6.98
CA ILE A 537 12.93 6.36 -6.88
C ILE A 537 14.06 6.36 -5.86
N ARG A 538 15.02 7.29 -5.98
CA ARG A 538 16.22 7.30 -5.14
C ARG A 538 15.91 7.55 -3.66
N GLN A 539 14.97 8.45 -3.36
CA GLN A 539 14.54 8.67 -1.98
C GLN A 539 13.81 7.43 -1.40
N ALA A 540 13.09 6.68 -2.24
CA ALA A 540 12.41 5.44 -1.83
C ALA A 540 13.42 4.31 -1.59
N MET A 541 14.50 4.24 -2.37
CA MET A 541 15.61 3.32 -2.12
C MET A 541 16.25 3.58 -0.74
N GLY A 542 16.52 4.84 -0.41
CA GLY A 542 17.05 5.19 0.91
C GLY A 542 16.08 4.86 2.05
N GLN A 543 14.78 5.05 1.84
CA GLN A 543 13.74 4.62 2.79
C GLN A 543 13.73 3.11 2.99
N PHE A 544 13.79 2.35 1.90
CA PHE A 544 13.82 0.89 1.96
C PHE A 544 15.02 0.39 2.77
N GLU A 545 16.21 0.98 2.57
CA GLU A 545 17.39 0.64 3.35
C GLU A 545 17.20 0.94 4.85
N LEU A 546 16.63 2.10 5.19
CA LEU A 546 16.31 2.45 6.58
C LEU A 546 15.24 1.55 7.21
N PHE A 547 14.24 1.12 6.45
CA PHE A 547 13.17 0.26 6.94
C PHE A 547 13.61 -1.20 7.13
N THR A 548 14.45 -1.70 6.24
CA THR A 548 14.78 -3.13 6.17
C THR A 548 16.16 -3.47 6.70
N ASN A 549 17.07 -2.49 6.82
CA ASN A 549 18.51 -2.66 6.99
C ASN A 549 19.17 -3.50 5.88
N LEU A 550 18.51 -3.65 4.73
CA LEU A 550 19.07 -4.29 3.55
C LEU A 550 19.64 -3.22 2.60
N PRO A 551 20.68 -3.55 1.81
CA PRO A 551 21.28 -2.59 0.88
C PRO A 551 20.24 -1.99 -0.09
N GLY A 552 20.23 -0.68 -0.27
CA GLY A 552 19.29 0.01 -1.15
C GLY A 552 19.32 -0.46 -2.62
N GLN A 553 20.40 -1.10 -3.08
CA GLN A 553 20.48 -1.71 -4.42
C GLN A 553 19.51 -2.89 -4.60
N LEU A 554 19.05 -3.49 -3.50
CA LEU A 554 18.02 -4.53 -3.53
C LEU A 554 16.61 -3.97 -3.70
N PHE A 555 16.45 -2.64 -3.69
CA PHE A 555 15.23 -1.97 -4.11
C PHE A 555 15.10 -2.08 -5.65
N ASN A 556 14.74 -3.28 -6.08
CA ASN A 556 14.41 -3.60 -7.46
C ASN A 556 12.89 -3.82 -7.52
N PRO A 557 12.10 -2.74 -7.69
CA PRO A 557 10.65 -2.85 -7.58
C PRO A 557 10.12 -3.79 -8.66
N VAL A 558 10.59 -3.68 -9.91
CA VAL A 558 10.42 -4.62 -11.04
C VAL A 558 11.34 -4.10 -12.18
N SER A 559 11.40 -4.76 -13.35
CA SER A 559 12.23 -4.31 -14.49
C SER A 559 11.95 -2.84 -14.88
N TYR A 560 12.92 -2.13 -15.44
CA TYR A 560 12.77 -0.72 -15.88
C TYR A 560 11.53 -0.48 -16.77
N PHE A 561 11.08 -1.53 -17.46
CA PHE A 561 9.89 -1.54 -18.31
C PHE A 561 8.57 -1.50 -17.51
N ASP A 562 8.47 -2.26 -16.43
CA ASP A 562 7.31 -2.26 -15.53
C ASP A 562 7.19 -0.93 -14.76
N MET A 563 8.34 -0.33 -14.45
CA MET A 563 8.39 1.02 -13.90
C MET A 563 7.78 2.03 -14.89
N LEU A 564 8.12 1.98 -16.18
CA LEU A 564 7.47 2.80 -17.21
C LEU A 564 5.95 2.58 -17.31
N CYS A 565 5.46 1.35 -17.08
CA CYS A 565 4.03 1.02 -17.08
C CYS A 565 3.28 1.64 -15.89
N ILE A 566 3.86 1.58 -14.67
CA ILE A 566 3.32 2.24 -13.46
C ILE A 566 3.14 3.76 -13.66
N PHE A 567 3.96 4.37 -14.52
CA PHE A 567 3.89 5.81 -14.82
C PHE A 567 3.05 6.18 -16.04
N LYS A 568 2.63 5.22 -16.88
CA LYS A 568 1.74 5.44 -18.04
C LYS A 568 0.26 5.18 -17.77
N GLY A 569 -0.12 4.67 -16.59
CA GLY A 569 -1.53 4.43 -16.25
C GLY A 569 -2.17 3.26 -17.01
N ALA A 570 -1.37 2.37 -17.59
CA ALA A 570 -1.88 1.15 -18.21
C ALA A 570 -2.36 0.18 -17.12
N SER A 571 -3.55 -0.40 -17.28
CA SER A 571 -4.04 -1.41 -16.34
C SER A 571 -3.12 -2.64 -16.38
N TYR A 572 -2.78 -3.17 -15.21
CA TYR A 572 -1.99 -4.39 -15.06
C TYR A 572 -2.60 -5.57 -15.86
N ASN A 573 -3.92 -5.58 -16.04
CA ASN A 573 -4.69 -6.61 -16.75
C ASN A 573 -4.45 -6.66 -18.27
N PHE A 574 -4.31 -5.51 -18.95
CA PHE A 574 -4.03 -5.52 -20.39
C PHE A 574 -2.67 -6.18 -20.70
N PHE A 575 -1.75 -6.08 -19.74
CA PHE A 575 -0.38 -6.51 -19.92
C PHE A 575 -0.14 -7.97 -19.53
N PHE A 576 -0.78 -8.50 -18.48
CA PHE A 576 -0.68 -9.93 -18.16
C PHE A 576 -1.18 -10.78 -19.33
N PHE A 577 -2.25 -10.34 -20.01
CA PHE A 577 -2.75 -10.94 -21.23
C PHE A 577 -1.72 -10.86 -22.37
N PHE A 578 -1.04 -9.71 -22.53
CA PHE A 578 0.02 -9.53 -23.54
C PHE A 578 1.27 -10.39 -23.25
N LEU A 579 1.63 -10.59 -21.98
CA LEU A 579 2.73 -11.47 -21.55
C LEU A 579 2.40 -12.95 -21.71
N GLN A 580 1.14 -13.35 -21.51
CA GLN A 580 0.65 -14.70 -21.79
C GLN A 580 0.63 -14.98 -23.30
N LEU A 581 0.29 -13.97 -24.10
CA LEU A 581 0.42 -13.99 -25.56
C LEU A 581 1.89 -14.10 -26.00
N LEU A 582 2.79 -13.31 -25.42
CA LEU A 582 4.23 -13.37 -25.73
C LEU A 582 4.87 -14.70 -25.31
N LYS A 583 4.52 -15.26 -24.14
CA LYS A 583 4.96 -16.59 -23.73
C LYS A 583 4.42 -17.69 -24.64
N SER A 584 3.17 -17.55 -25.11
CA SER A 584 2.58 -18.48 -26.09
C SER A 584 3.22 -18.34 -27.47
N PHE A 585 3.55 -17.12 -27.92
CA PHE A 585 4.27 -16.86 -29.16
C PHE A 585 5.72 -17.36 -29.10
N CYS A 586 6.41 -17.19 -27.98
CA CYS A 586 7.75 -17.75 -27.77
C CYS A 586 7.72 -19.28 -27.71
N ALA A 587 6.70 -19.90 -27.12
CA ALA A 587 6.53 -21.36 -27.15
C ALA A 587 6.25 -21.89 -28.56
N ILE A 588 5.46 -21.17 -29.37
CA ILE A 588 5.19 -21.52 -30.78
C ILE A 588 6.44 -21.32 -31.65
N PHE A 589 7.24 -20.27 -31.40
CA PHE A 589 8.51 -20.06 -32.10
C PHE A 589 9.56 -21.10 -31.72
N TRP A 590 9.66 -21.48 -30.43
CA TRP A 590 10.59 -22.50 -29.96
C TRP A 590 10.25 -23.91 -30.48
N HIS A 591 8.97 -24.21 -30.69
CA HIS A 591 8.54 -25.48 -31.26
C HIS A 591 8.74 -25.55 -32.79
N ASN A 592 8.72 -24.41 -33.49
CA ASN A 592 8.96 -24.34 -34.93
C ASN A 592 10.45 -24.24 -35.31
N THR A 593 11.31 -23.67 -34.46
CA THR A 593 12.77 -23.62 -34.72
C THR A 593 13.46 -24.97 -34.52
N HIS A 594 12.93 -25.88 -33.69
CA HIS A 594 13.48 -27.23 -33.53
C HIS A 594 13.14 -28.21 -34.68
N LYS A 595 12.20 -27.88 -35.58
CA LYS A 595 11.95 -28.67 -36.80
C LYS A 595 12.81 -28.25 -38.00
N MET A 596 13.51 -27.12 -37.94
CA MET A 596 14.35 -26.62 -39.02
C MET A 596 15.86 -26.90 -38.86
N VAL A 597 16.29 -27.54 -37.76
CA VAL A 597 17.71 -27.85 -37.50
C VAL A 597 18.05 -29.35 -37.69
N CYS A 598 17.10 -30.16 -38.18
CA CYS A 598 17.35 -31.57 -38.56
C CYS A 598 17.38 -31.81 -40.09
N PHE A 599 17.49 -30.75 -40.90
CA PHE A 599 17.70 -30.85 -42.34
C PHE A 599 18.57 -29.68 -42.79
N LEU A 600 19.88 -29.74 -42.49
CA LEU A 600 20.96 -29.09 -43.21
C LEU A 600 22.29 -29.75 -42.83
#